data_AF-A0A929PVY6-F1
#
_entry.id   AF-A0A929PVY6-F1
#
_cell.length_a   1.000
_cell.length_b   1.000
_cell.length_c   1.000
_cell.angle_alpha   90.00
_cell.angle_beta   90.00
_cell.angle_gamma   90.00
#
_symmetry.space_group_name_H-M   'P 1'
#
loop_
_entity.id
_entity.type
_entity.pdbx_description
1 polymer ?
#
loop_
_entity_poly.entity_id
_entity_poly.type
_entity_poly.pdbx_seq_one_letter_code
_entity_poly.pdbx_strand_id
1 'polypeptide(L)'
;MLKIIISSIAVVAATFAPIKVSDDSKGLKDHYQNYFPIGVAITPQQLRDPAQRDLILKHFNSLTAENAMKMGPLHPEEGRYFWRDADSIVAFTQRHGLKLRGHNLCWHTQAPKWMFTDAQGIEVSKEVLLKRLKDHIQTVVSRYKGKIYAWDVVNEAIADERDRELRESPWSKICGEDFIFEAFKYAHEADPDAVLFYNDYNTEQPGKRQKIYNLLKRMKDAGIPVHGVGLQAHWSLRGPSQAEIEKSIELFASLGLKVQITELDVSIFDDNKPDTLGFTPEREQQLADRYKMMFEVFRKHKQDITGVTFWNLSDKSTWLDNFPVRGRKNYPLLFDTQLQPKKAYRSVVDF
;
A
#
# COMPACT_ATOMS: atom_id res chain seq x y z
N MET A 1 -17.38 -68.43 -47.03
CA MET A 1 -16.66 -67.92 -45.85
C MET A 1 -15.74 -66.78 -46.31
N LEU A 2 -16.16 -65.53 -46.19
CA LEU A 2 -15.28 -64.35 -46.34
C LEU A 2 -15.92 -63.20 -45.54
N LYS A 3 -15.25 -62.78 -44.47
CA LYS A 3 -15.74 -61.79 -43.49
C LYS A 3 -15.55 -60.37 -44.02
N ILE A 4 -16.61 -59.57 -44.02
CA ILE A 4 -16.57 -58.13 -44.24
C ILE A 4 -16.14 -57.48 -42.92
N ILE A 5 -15.00 -56.78 -42.93
CA ILE A 5 -14.53 -55.97 -41.79
C ILE A 5 -15.10 -54.56 -41.98
N ILE A 6 -16.05 -54.18 -41.14
CA ILE A 6 -16.52 -52.80 -41.03
C ILE A 6 -15.58 -52.09 -40.03
N SER A 7 -14.78 -51.14 -40.53
CA SER A 7 -13.96 -50.26 -39.71
C SER A 7 -14.80 -49.09 -39.23
N SER A 8 -15.02 -49.02 -37.92
CA SER A 8 -15.73 -47.93 -37.25
C SER A 8 -14.82 -46.70 -37.17
N ILE A 9 -15.15 -45.63 -37.92
CA ILE A 9 -14.49 -44.33 -37.77
C ILE A 9 -15.09 -43.64 -36.54
N ALA A 10 -14.31 -43.53 -35.47
CA ALA A 10 -14.66 -42.72 -34.32
C ALA A 10 -14.37 -41.24 -34.63
N VAL A 11 -15.43 -40.44 -34.80
CA VAL A 11 -15.33 -38.98 -34.88
C VAL A 11 -15.11 -38.46 -33.46
N VAL A 12 -13.87 -38.07 -33.14
CA VAL A 12 -13.56 -37.33 -31.90
C VAL A 12 -14.05 -35.90 -32.09
N ALA A 13 -15.20 -35.57 -31.49
CA ALA A 13 -15.66 -34.20 -31.39
C ALA A 13 -14.74 -33.44 -30.40
N ALA A 14 -13.82 -32.63 -30.92
CA ALA A 14 -13.04 -31.71 -30.11
C ALA A 14 -13.99 -30.64 -29.55
N THR A 15 -14.27 -30.71 -28.25
CA THR A 15 -14.97 -29.65 -27.52
C THR A 15 -14.03 -28.45 -27.39
N PHE A 16 -14.16 -27.47 -28.27
CA PHE A 16 -13.53 -26.18 -28.09
C PHE A 16 -14.19 -25.48 -26.89
N ALA A 17 -13.44 -25.31 -25.80
CA ALA A 17 -13.85 -24.41 -24.73
C ALA A 17 -14.04 -23.00 -25.33
N PRO A 18 -15.12 -22.28 -25.00
CA PRO A 18 -15.32 -20.94 -25.50
C PRO A 18 -14.16 -20.06 -25.06
N ILE A 19 -13.49 -19.43 -26.02
CA ILE A 19 -12.50 -18.40 -25.75
C ILE A 19 -13.23 -17.28 -25.01
N LYS A 20 -12.96 -17.11 -23.71
CA LYS A 20 -13.38 -15.91 -22.97
C LYS A 20 -12.67 -14.73 -23.63
N VAL A 21 -13.36 -14.03 -24.53
CA VAL A 21 -12.92 -12.73 -25.04
C VAL A 21 -12.88 -11.79 -23.84
N SER A 22 -11.70 -11.28 -23.47
CA SER A 22 -11.63 -10.29 -22.39
C SER A 22 -12.36 -9.04 -22.84
N ASP A 23 -13.33 -8.61 -22.05
CA ASP A 23 -14.03 -7.35 -22.27
C ASP A 23 -13.07 -6.19 -21.99
N ASP A 24 -12.44 -5.67 -23.05
CA ASP A 24 -11.46 -4.58 -22.98
C ASP A 24 -12.05 -3.27 -22.42
N SER A 25 -13.37 -3.19 -22.23
CA SER A 25 -14.03 -2.06 -21.57
C SER A 25 -13.83 -2.04 -20.05
N LYS A 26 -13.59 -3.19 -19.41
CA LYS A 26 -13.41 -3.30 -17.96
C LYS A 26 -11.99 -2.94 -17.52
N GLY A 27 -11.91 -2.18 -16.43
CA GLY A 27 -10.68 -1.94 -15.68
C GLY A 27 -10.57 -2.85 -14.46
N LEU A 28 -9.39 -2.82 -13.80
CA LEU A 28 -9.11 -3.67 -12.65
C LEU A 28 -10.12 -3.45 -11.52
N LYS A 29 -10.46 -2.19 -11.21
CA LYS A 29 -11.51 -1.81 -10.25
C LYS A 29 -12.86 -2.48 -10.50
N ASP A 30 -13.24 -2.76 -11.74
CA ASP A 30 -14.55 -3.29 -12.09
C ASP A 30 -14.68 -4.78 -11.76
N HIS A 31 -13.57 -5.53 -11.84
CA HIS A 31 -13.49 -6.92 -11.39
C HIS A 31 -13.61 -7.05 -9.86
N TYR A 32 -13.22 -6.00 -9.12
CA TYR A 32 -13.17 -5.99 -7.66
C TYR A 32 -14.26 -5.15 -6.99
N GLN A 33 -15.21 -4.61 -7.74
CA GLN A 33 -16.26 -3.71 -7.22
C GLN A 33 -17.08 -4.30 -6.05
N ASN A 34 -17.28 -5.63 -6.04
CA ASN A 34 -18.00 -6.36 -4.99
C ASN A 34 -17.09 -6.92 -3.88
N TYR A 35 -15.82 -6.53 -3.88
CA TYR A 35 -14.81 -6.99 -2.92
C TYR A 35 -14.26 -5.79 -2.15
N PHE A 36 -13.48 -4.92 -2.81
CA PHE A 36 -12.83 -3.78 -2.17
C PHE A 36 -12.37 -2.76 -3.23
N PRO A 37 -12.16 -1.48 -2.84
CA PRO A 37 -11.50 -0.50 -3.68
C PRO A 37 -10.09 -0.96 -4.11
N ILE A 38 -9.76 -0.66 -5.36
CA ILE A 38 -8.43 -0.89 -5.94
C ILE A 38 -7.73 0.45 -6.09
N GLY A 39 -6.62 0.58 -5.39
CA GLY A 39 -5.84 1.81 -5.30
C GLY A 39 -4.49 1.75 -5.99
N VAL A 40 -3.90 2.92 -6.21
CA VAL A 40 -2.54 3.07 -6.71
C VAL A 40 -1.86 4.30 -6.11
N ALA A 41 -0.61 4.17 -5.72
CA ALA A 41 0.22 5.31 -5.33
C ALA A 41 0.73 6.06 -6.56
N ILE A 42 0.59 7.39 -6.54
CA ILE A 42 0.89 8.25 -7.68
C ILE A 42 1.69 9.49 -7.28
N THR A 43 2.33 10.08 -8.28
CA THR A 43 2.95 11.41 -8.23
C THR A 43 2.12 12.42 -9.04
N PRO A 44 2.23 13.73 -8.73
CA PRO A 44 1.55 14.77 -9.53
C PRO A 44 1.91 14.75 -11.03
N GLN A 45 3.12 14.31 -11.37
CA GLN A 45 3.62 14.25 -12.74
C GLN A 45 2.82 13.23 -13.57
N GLN A 46 2.45 12.10 -12.98
CA GLN A 46 1.68 11.06 -13.67
C GLN A 46 0.27 11.52 -14.02
N LEU A 47 -0.32 12.43 -13.24
CA LEU A 47 -1.63 13.02 -13.53
C LEU A 47 -1.60 13.96 -14.75
N ARG A 48 -0.42 14.42 -15.16
CA ARG A 48 -0.21 15.30 -16.33
C ARG A 48 0.14 14.52 -17.60
N ASP A 49 0.63 13.30 -17.48
CA ASP A 49 0.89 12.39 -18.59
C ASP A 49 -0.44 11.74 -19.02
N PRO A 50 -0.95 12.00 -20.25
CA PRO A 50 -2.24 11.47 -20.67
C PRO A 50 -2.34 9.95 -20.60
N ALA A 51 -1.29 9.22 -21.02
CA ALA A 51 -1.33 7.76 -21.05
C ALA A 51 -1.39 7.17 -19.63
N GLN A 52 -0.62 7.74 -18.70
CA GLN A 52 -0.64 7.30 -17.30
C GLN A 52 -1.95 7.70 -16.60
N ARG A 53 -2.45 8.91 -16.84
CA ARG A 53 -3.74 9.37 -16.32
C ARG A 53 -4.89 8.47 -16.79
N ASP A 54 -4.92 8.14 -18.08
CA ASP A 54 -5.99 7.33 -18.65
C ASP A 54 -5.92 5.88 -18.11
N LEU A 55 -4.71 5.33 -17.90
CA LEU A 55 -4.52 4.06 -17.21
C LEU A 55 -5.04 4.12 -15.76
N ILE A 56 -4.74 5.19 -15.02
CA ILE A 56 -5.24 5.41 -13.66
C ILE A 56 -6.77 5.38 -13.63
N LEU A 57 -7.40 6.19 -14.50
CA LEU A 57 -8.86 6.31 -14.55
C LEU A 57 -9.54 5.02 -14.99
N LYS A 58 -8.90 4.24 -15.87
CA LYS A 58 -9.41 2.93 -16.27
C LYS A 58 -9.38 1.95 -15.12
N HIS A 59 -8.23 1.77 -14.46
CA HIS A 59 -8.02 0.61 -13.58
C HIS A 59 -8.27 0.86 -12.08
N PHE A 60 -8.30 2.10 -11.59
CA PHE A 60 -8.28 2.38 -10.15
C PHE A 60 -9.43 3.29 -9.70
N ASN A 61 -9.87 3.11 -8.44
CA ASN A 61 -10.91 3.94 -7.79
C ASN A 61 -10.47 4.54 -6.45
N SER A 62 -9.19 4.39 -6.09
CA SER A 62 -8.55 5.02 -4.94
C SER A 62 -7.13 5.45 -5.29
N LEU A 63 -6.63 6.54 -4.73
CA LEU A 63 -5.25 7.00 -4.91
C LEU A 63 -4.54 7.18 -3.58
N THR A 64 -3.21 7.05 -3.59
CA THR A 64 -2.30 7.52 -2.54
C THR A 64 -1.35 8.54 -3.13
N ALA A 65 -1.04 9.62 -2.40
CA ALA A 65 0.11 10.44 -2.74
C ALA A 65 1.40 9.70 -2.33
N GLU A 66 2.21 9.26 -3.29
CA GLU A 66 3.44 8.48 -3.01
C GLU A 66 4.41 9.24 -2.09
N ASN A 67 4.55 10.56 -2.30
CA ASN A 67 5.44 11.42 -1.51
C ASN A 67 4.84 12.77 -1.12
N ALA A 68 3.92 13.32 -1.92
CA ALA A 68 3.47 14.71 -1.77
C ALA A 68 2.76 15.03 -0.45
N MET A 69 2.28 14.02 0.28
CA MET A 69 1.62 14.16 1.59
C MET A 69 2.48 13.71 2.77
N LYS A 70 3.74 13.31 2.55
CA LYS A 70 4.68 13.01 3.63
C LYS A 70 5.11 14.29 4.35
N MET A 71 5.52 14.16 5.60
CA MET A 71 5.83 15.30 6.49
C MET A 71 6.82 16.30 5.89
N GLY A 72 7.98 15.84 5.41
CA GLY A 72 9.03 16.72 4.87
C GLY A 72 8.61 17.45 3.59
N PRO A 73 8.09 16.76 2.55
CA PRO A 73 7.56 17.41 1.36
C PRO A 73 6.43 18.40 1.64
N LEU A 74 5.56 18.12 2.61
CA LEU A 74 4.37 18.93 2.90
C LEU A 74 4.61 20.08 3.89
N HIS A 75 5.42 19.86 4.93
CA HIS A 75 5.68 20.80 6.03
C HIS A 75 7.20 20.95 6.31
N PRO A 76 7.98 21.42 5.32
CA PRO A 76 9.45 21.38 5.36
C PRO A 76 10.08 22.25 6.46
N GLU A 77 9.42 23.32 6.90
CA GLU A 77 9.89 24.27 7.90
C GLU A 77 8.75 24.67 8.83
N GLU A 78 9.07 25.07 10.06
CA GLU A 78 8.09 25.52 11.05
C GLU A 78 7.26 26.68 10.49
N GLY A 79 5.95 26.49 10.37
CA GLY A 79 5.03 27.51 9.85
C GLY A 79 4.98 27.64 8.33
N ARG A 80 5.76 26.84 7.57
CA ARG A 80 5.76 26.87 6.10
C ARG A 80 5.35 25.54 5.50
N TYR A 81 4.20 25.54 4.83
CA TYR A 81 3.67 24.38 4.12
C TYR A 81 3.80 24.51 2.61
N PHE A 82 4.00 23.38 1.94
CA PHE A 82 4.02 23.28 0.49
C PHE A 82 2.81 22.48 -0.02
N TRP A 83 1.69 23.18 -0.21
CA TRP A 83 0.40 22.55 -0.53
C TRP A 83 0.24 22.12 -1.99
N ARG A 84 0.97 22.75 -2.91
CA ARG A 84 0.71 22.68 -4.37
C ARG A 84 0.54 21.25 -4.88
N ASP A 85 1.47 20.38 -4.51
CA ASP A 85 1.52 19.02 -5.08
C ASP A 85 0.43 18.13 -4.47
N ALA A 86 0.21 18.20 -3.15
CA ALA A 86 -0.87 17.48 -2.48
C ALA A 86 -2.26 17.99 -2.91
N ASP A 87 -2.46 19.31 -3.01
CA ASP A 87 -3.69 19.93 -3.50
C ASP A 87 -4.01 19.47 -4.94
N SER A 88 -3.00 19.30 -5.79
CA SER A 88 -3.21 18.83 -7.16
C SER A 88 -3.76 17.41 -7.23
N ILE A 89 -3.34 16.53 -6.32
CA ILE A 89 -3.83 15.16 -6.22
C ILE A 89 -5.26 15.15 -5.66
N VAL A 90 -5.53 15.95 -4.61
CA VAL A 90 -6.88 16.12 -4.04
C VAL A 90 -7.86 16.66 -5.09
N ALA A 91 -7.46 17.68 -5.86
CA ALA A 91 -8.31 18.23 -6.90
C ALA A 91 -8.60 17.20 -8.01
N PHE A 92 -7.63 16.36 -8.35
CA PHE A 92 -7.82 15.28 -9.31
C PHE A 92 -8.80 14.23 -8.80
N THR A 93 -8.67 13.78 -7.54
CA THR A 93 -9.56 12.77 -6.97
C THR A 93 -10.99 13.28 -6.88
N GLN A 94 -11.20 14.53 -6.45
CA GLN A 94 -12.51 15.16 -6.40
C GLN A 94 -13.15 15.28 -7.80
N ARG A 95 -12.37 15.70 -8.81
CA ARG A 95 -12.86 15.84 -10.19
C ARG A 95 -13.36 14.51 -10.78
N HIS A 96 -12.70 13.42 -10.42
CA HIS A 96 -12.96 12.10 -11.00
C HIS A 96 -13.71 11.14 -10.06
N GLY A 97 -14.18 11.63 -8.89
CA GLY A 97 -14.91 10.80 -7.92
C GLY A 97 -14.08 9.66 -7.34
N LEU A 98 -12.77 9.83 -7.22
CA LEU A 98 -11.85 8.82 -6.68
C LEU A 98 -11.70 9.00 -5.17
N LYS A 99 -11.48 7.89 -4.46
CA LYS A 99 -11.06 7.94 -3.06
C LYS A 99 -9.61 8.40 -2.95
N LEU A 100 -9.26 9.04 -1.83
CA LEU A 100 -7.88 9.42 -1.52
C LEU A 100 -7.53 9.00 -0.10
N ARG A 101 -6.43 8.25 0.02
CA ARG A 101 -5.76 7.94 1.29
C ARG A 101 -4.61 8.91 1.51
N GLY A 102 -4.55 9.51 2.69
CA GLY A 102 -3.49 10.41 3.09
C GLY A 102 -2.31 9.64 3.69
N HIS A 103 -1.15 9.74 3.05
CA HIS A 103 0.07 9.06 3.43
C HIS A 103 1.23 10.07 3.53
N ASN A 104 1.76 10.39 4.71
CA ASN A 104 1.35 9.96 6.06
C ASN A 104 1.56 11.14 7.03
N LEU A 105 1.00 11.05 8.24
CA LEU A 105 1.02 12.15 9.21
C LEU A 105 2.20 12.13 10.19
N CYS A 106 2.73 10.94 10.49
CA CYS A 106 3.85 10.77 11.41
C CYS A 106 4.71 9.59 10.98
N TRP A 107 5.95 9.87 10.59
CA TRP A 107 6.91 8.85 10.18
C TRP A 107 8.33 9.22 10.61
N HIS A 108 9.16 8.22 10.88
CA HIS A 108 10.56 8.45 11.23
C HIS A 108 11.40 8.86 10.01
N THR A 109 10.98 8.41 8.82
CA THR A 109 11.61 8.76 7.55
C THR A 109 10.95 10.00 6.97
N GLN A 110 11.76 10.87 6.37
CA GLN A 110 11.32 12.15 5.76
C GLN A 110 10.58 13.09 6.73
N ALA A 111 10.70 12.92 8.04
CA ALA A 111 10.32 13.96 9.00
C ALA A 111 11.35 15.09 8.97
N PRO A 112 10.90 16.35 8.90
CA PRO A 112 11.81 17.49 8.79
C PRO A 112 12.49 17.77 10.14
N LYS A 113 13.80 18.06 10.10
CA LYS A 113 14.65 18.21 11.30
C LYS A 113 14.11 19.21 12.32
N TRP A 114 13.48 20.30 11.84
CA TRP A 114 12.95 21.35 12.71
C TRP A 114 11.95 20.84 13.75
N MET A 115 11.30 19.68 13.52
CA MET A 115 10.39 19.11 14.50
C MET A 115 11.13 18.70 15.79
N PHE A 116 12.33 18.15 15.65
CA PHE A 116 13.06 17.47 16.72
C PHE A 116 14.08 18.34 17.44
N THR A 117 14.50 19.44 16.83
CA THR A 117 15.51 20.32 17.41
C THR A 117 15.06 21.77 17.46
N ASP A 118 15.67 22.56 18.34
CA ASP A 118 15.56 24.00 18.35
C ASP A 118 16.47 24.65 17.30
N ALA A 119 16.54 25.99 17.30
CA ALA A 119 17.36 26.76 16.37
C ALA A 119 18.88 26.56 16.57
N GLN A 120 19.30 26.07 17.73
CA GLN A 120 20.69 25.73 18.07
C GLN A 120 21.02 24.27 17.72
N GLY A 121 20.03 23.50 17.27
CA GLY A 121 20.19 22.08 16.95
C GLY A 121 20.14 21.16 18.17
N ILE A 122 19.67 21.66 19.31
CA ILE A 122 19.49 20.88 20.54
C ILE A 122 18.14 20.17 20.49
N GLU A 123 18.11 18.92 20.95
CA GLU A 123 16.90 18.11 21.03
C GLU A 123 15.84 18.80 21.90
N VAL A 124 14.61 18.86 21.39
CA VAL A 124 13.51 19.53 22.09
C VAL A 124 12.87 18.62 23.14
N SER A 125 12.14 19.21 24.08
CA SER A 125 11.40 18.43 25.07
C SER A 125 10.23 17.67 24.43
N LYS A 126 9.74 16.65 25.15
CA LYS A 126 8.55 15.88 24.79
C LYS A 126 7.34 16.78 24.54
N GLU A 127 7.12 17.78 25.39
CA GLU A 127 5.99 18.71 25.29
C GLU A 127 6.06 19.53 24.00
N VAL A 128 7.26 20.01 23.65
CA VAL A 128 7.48 20.77 22.41
C VAL A 128 7.26 19.88 21.19
N LEU A 129 7.80 18.67 21.19
CA LEU A 129 7.63 17.75 20.06
C LEU A 129 6.17 17.33 19.86
N LEU A 130 5.46 16.99 20.94
CA LEU A 130 4.03 16.65 20.87
C LEU A 130 3.18 17.84 20.40
N LYS A 131 3.49 19.06 20.85
CA LYS A 131 2.83 20.27 20.34
C LYS A 131 3.07 20.44 18.84
N ARG A 132 4.30 20.31 18.37
CA ARG A 132 4.63 20.42 16.93
C ARG A 132 3.94 19.35 16.10
N LEU A 133 3.87 18.12 16.61
CA LEU A 133 3.13 17.02 15.99
C LEU A 133 1.63 17.32 15.93
N LYS A 134 1.04 17.83 17.03
CA LYS A 134 -0.36 18.27 17.08
C LYS A 134 -0.65 19.34 16.03
N ASP A 135 0.15 20.41 16.00
CA ASP A 135 -0.03 21.52 15.08
C ASP A 135 0.06 21.05 13.62
N HIS A 136 1.03 20.16 13.31
CA HIS A 136 1.15 19.54 11.99
C HIS A 136 -0.09 18.72 11.62
N ILE A 137 -0.48 17.76 12.46
CA ILE A 137 -1.61 16.86 12.20
C ILE A 137 -2.90 17.65 12.05
N GLN A 138 -3.20 18.55 12.99
CA GLN A 138 -4.45 19.30 12.96
C GLN A 138 -4.50 20.25 11.75
N THR A 139 -3.39 20.88 11.35
CA THR A 139 -3.36 21.72 10.15
C THR A 139 -3.61 20.91 8.88
N VAL A 140 -2.92 19.78 8.71
CA VAL A 140 -3.02 18.94 7.50
C VAL A 140 -4.38 18.26 7.41
N VAL A 141 -4.83 17.61 8.49
CA VAL A 141 -6.11 16.90 8.52
C VAL A 141 -7.27 17.88 8.36
N SER A 142 -7.26 19.04 9.04
CA SER A 142 -8.34 20.02 8.89
C SER A 142 -8.44 20.59 7.48
N ARG A 143 -7.30 20.82 6.79
CA ARG A 143 -7.30 21.30 5.40
C ARG A 143 -8.02 20.34 4.45
N TYR A 144 -7.85 19.04 4.67
CA TYR A 144 -8.37 17.99 3.80
C TYR A 144 -9.59 17.25 4.36
N LYS A 145 -10.19 17.78 5.43
CA LYS A 145 -11.40 17.25 6.06
C LYS A 145 -12.49 16.99 5.03
N GLY A 146 -13.07 15.78 5.08
CA GLY A 146 -14.10 15.33 4.12
C GLY A 146 -13.61 15.04 2.70
N LYS A 147 -12.32 15.20 2.39
CA LYS A 147 -11.72 14.88 1.08
C LYS A 147 -10.84 13.63 1.11
N ILE A 148 -10.41 13.23 2.31
CA ILE A 148 -9.56 12.06 2.57
C ILE A 148 -10.41 11.04 3.33
N TYR A 149 -10.54 9.82 2.79
CA TYR A 149 -11.36 8.80 3.44
C TYR A 149 -10.59 8.04 4.53
N ALA A 150 -9.26 7.98 4.40
CA ALA A 150 -8.38 7.27 5.32
C ALA A 150 -7.02 7.97 5.47
N TRP A 151 -6.49 7.99 6.68
CA TRP A 151 -5.15 8.49 6.99
C TRP A 151 -4.26 7.39 7.54
N ASP A 152 -3.06 7.25 6.98
CA ASP A 152 -1.95 6.59 7.66
C ASP A 152 -1.41 7.58 8.70
N VAL A 153 -1.90 7.44 9.93
CA VAL A 153 -1.61 8.40 11.01
C VAL A 153 -0.17 8.24 11.50
N VAL A 154 0.22 6.99 11.75
CA VAL A 154 1.60 6.64 12.13
C VAL A 154 2.07 5.53 11.21
N ASN A 155 3.25 5.75 10.63
CA ASN A 155 3.90 4.80 9.73
C ASN A 155 5.15 4.20 10.40
N GLU A 156 5.28 2.88 10.39
CA GLU A 156 6.52 2.13 10.70
C GLU A 156 7.15 2.42 12.09
N ALA A 157 6.31 2.60 13.12
CA ALA A 157 6.80 2.88 14.47
C ALA A 157 7.32 1.66 15.23
N ILE A 158 7.05 0.43 14.76
CA ILE A 158 7.49 -0.81 15.42
C ILE A 158 8.81 -1.28 14.82
N ALA A 159 9.70 -1.74 15.69
CA ALA A 159 11.03 -2.23 15.32
C ALA A 159 10.96 -3.58 14.59
N ASP A 160 11.92 -3.84 13.71
CA ASP A 160 12.07 -5.16 13.08
C ASP A 160 12.86 -6.12 14.01
N GLU A 161 13.72 -5.57 14.87
CA GLU A 161 14.55 -6.30 15.84
C GLU A 161 13.71 -6.98 16.92
N ARG A 162 14.14 -8.16 17.39
CA ARG A 162 13.37 -8.95 18.37
C ARG A 162 13.36 -8.33 19.76
N ASP A 163 14.44 -7.69 20.16
CA ASP A 163 14.70 -7.17 21.51
C ASP A 163 14.20 -5.73 21.74
N ARG A 164 13.57 -5.11 20.74
CA ARG A 164 13.03 -3.75 20.85
C ARG A 164 11.58 -3.70 20.41
N GLU A 165 10.72 -3.00 21.14
CA GLU A 165 9.31 -2.82 20.74
C GLU A 165 9.18 -1.69 19.71
N LEU A 166 9.65 -0.49 20.06
CA LEU A 166 9.60 0.69 19.19
C LEU A 166 10.86 0.79 18.33
N ARG A 167 10.66 1.24 17.09
CA ARG A 167 11.75 1.62 16.20
C ARG A 167 12.56 2.75 16.82
N GLU A 168 13.88 2.68 16.74
CA GLU A 168 14.75 3.76 17.17
C GLU A 168 14.61 4.97 16.22
N SER A 169 14.14 6.09 16.76
CA SER A 169 13.93 7.33 16.02
C SER A 169 13.89 8.52 16.98
N PRO A 170 14.04 9.76 16.50
CA PRO A 170 13.81 10.95 17.34
C PRO A 170 12.44 10.94 18.03
N TRP A 171 11.40 10.43 17.36
CA TRP A 171 10.06 10.28 17.95
C TRP A 171 10.06 9.41 19.20
N SER A 172 10.58 8.18 19.10
CA SER A 172 10.59 7.24 20.21
C SER A 172 11.60 7.62 21.30
N LYS A 173 12.73 8.24 20.92
CA LYS A 173 13.73 8.73 21.88
C LYS A 173 13.17 9.86 22.76
N ILE A 174 12.45 10.80 22.19
CA ILE A 174 11.94 12.00 22.89
C ILE A 174 10.60 11.72 23.57
N CYS A 175 9.69 11.00 22.91
CA CYS A 175 8.32 10.82 23.38
C CYS A 175 7.99 9.41 23.90
N GLY A 176 8.85 8.41 23.67
CA GLY A 176 8.49 7.01 23.93
C GLY A 176 7.35 6.55 23.01
N GLU A 177 6.37 5.82 23.56
CA GLU A 177 5.19 5.36 22.81
C GLU A 177 4.14 6.48 22.62
N ASP A 178 4.18 7.54 23.44
CA ASP A 178 3.11 8.53 23.53
C ASP A 178 2.83 9.26 22.22
N PHE A 179 3.84 9.49 21.37
CA PHE A 179 3.63 10.15 20.08
C PHE A 179 2.64 9.38 19.20
N ILE A 180 2.58 8.04 19.33
CA ILE A 180 1.65 7.21 18.58
C ILE A 180 0.22 7.47 19.06
N PHE A 181 0.01 7.39 20.37
CA PHE A 181 -1.33 7.54 20.98
C PHE A 181 -1.87 8.96 20.74
N GLU A 182 -1.02 9.96 20.94
CA GLU A 182 -1.36 11.36 20.75
C GLU A 182 -1.62 11.71 19.28
N ALA A 183 -0.85 11.18 18.32
CA ALA A 183 -1.09 11.41 16.90
C ALA A 183 -2.51 10.98 16.46
N PHE A 184 -2.97 9.82 16.93
CA PHE A 184 -4.33 9.34 16.64
C PHE A 184 -5.41 10.22 17.27
N LYS A 185 -5.21 10.68 18.51
CA LYS A 185 -6.14 11.64 19.14
C LYS A 185 -6.21 12.94 18.34
N TYR A 186 -5.07 13.51 17.95
CA TYR A 186 -5.00 14.75 17.19
C TYR A 186 -5.66 14.64 15.81
N ALA A 187 -5.47 13.51 15.12
CA ALA A 187 -6.10 13.25 13.83
C ALA A 187 -7.62 13.14 13.97
N HIS A 188 -8.11 12.42 14.98
CA HIS A 188 -9.55 12.28 15.23
C HIS A 188 -10.21 13.59 15.69
N GLU A 189 -9.53 14.39 16.51
CA GLU A 189 -10.00 15.73 16.90
C GLU A 189 -10.20 16.64 15.68
N ALA A 190 -9.30 16.57 14.68
CA ALA A 190 -9.38 17.38 13.48
C ALA A 190 -10.48 16.90 12.51
N ASP A 191 -10.56 15.59 12.27
CA ASP A 191 -11.58 14.97 11.43
C ASP A 191 -12.12 13.66 12.05
N PRO A 192 -13.23 13.74 12.82
CA PRO A 192 -13.83 12.56 13.45
C PRO A 192 -14.35 11.51 12.47
N ASP A 193 -14.65 11.90 11.23
CA ASP A 193 -15.24 11.03 10.20
C ASP A 193 -14.17 10.25 9.41
N ALA A 194 -12.90 10.65 9.50
CA ALA A 194 -11.81 9.99 8.80
C ALA A 194 -11.47 8.62 9.43
N VAL A 195 -11.21 7.62 8.60
CA VAL A 195 -10.74 6.32 9.07
C VAL A 195 -9.23 6.38 9.34
N LEU A 196 -8.80 5.99 10.54
CA LEU A 196 -7.43 6.20 11.01
C LEU A 196 -6.68 4.87 11.06
N PHE A 197 -5.57 4.80 10.35
CA PHE A 197 -4.75 3.60 10.17
C PHE A 197 -3.38 3.75 10.82
N TYR A 198 -2.92 2.65 11.42
CA TYR A 198 -1.50 2.40 11.64
C TYR A 198 -0.98 1.60 10.44
N ASN A 199 0.11 2.04 9.80
CA ASN A 199 0.62 1.39 8.58
C ASN A 199 2.07 0.92 8.78
N ASP A 200 2.41 -0.30 8.35
CA ASP A 200 3.77 -0.84 8.49
C ASP A 200 4.07 -1.96 7.45
N TYR A 201 5.35 -2.19 7.18
CA TYR A 201 5.86 -3.34 6.44
C TYR A 201 6.20 -4.51 7.38
N ASN A 202 6.48 -5.68 6.80
CA ASN A 202 6.81 -6.91 7.54
C ASN A 202 5.73 -7.36 8.53
N THR A 203 4.49 -6.93 8.34
CA THR A 203 3.32 -7.29 9.17
C THR A 203 2.96 -8.78 9.10
N GLU A 204 3.50 -9.49 8.13
CA GLU A 204 3.46 -10.95 7.93
C GLU A 204 4.51 -11.69 8.76
N GLN A 205 5.55 -11.00 9.24
CA GLN A 205 6.63 -11.63 10.01
C GLN A 205 6.15 -11.87 11.45
N PRO A 206 6.17 -13.11 11.97
CA PRO A 206 5.52 -13.44 13.24
C PRO A 206 5.91 -12.54 14.42
N GLY A 207 7.19 -12.18 14.53
CA GLY A 207 7.69 -11.31 15.59
C GLY A 207 7.11 -9.89 15.51
N LYS A 208 7.28 -9.22 14.36
CA LYS A 208 6.79 -7.85 14.16
C LYS A 208 5.26 -7.80 14.18
N ARG A 209 4.60 -8.78 13.56
CA ARG A 209 3.14 -8.98 13.61
C ARG A 209 2.62 -8.92 15.05
N GLN A 210 3.22 -9.69 15.96
CA GLN A 210 2.77 -9.74 17.35
C GLN A 210 2.97 -8.41 18.08
N LYS A 211 4.06 -7.70 17.82
CA LYS A 211 4.33 -6.38 18.41
C LYS A 211 3.30 -5.34 17.97
N ILE A 212 3.01 -5.30 16.67
CA ILE A 212 1.97 -4.42 16.11
C ILE A 212 0.60 -4.78 16.71
N TYR A 213 0.26 -6.07 16.80
CA TYR A 213 -0.99 -6.50 17.43
C TYR A 213 -1.10 -6.02 18.88
N ASN A 214 -0.02 -6.16 19.67
CA ASN A 214 0.01 -5.73 21.06
C ASN A 214 -0.16 -4.21 21.20
N LEU A 215 0.51 -3.42 20.34
CA LEU A 215 0.33 -1.96 20.27
C LEU A 215 -1.13 -1.60 19.98
N LEU A 216 -1.70 -2.15 18.90
CA LEU A 216 -3.07 -1.87 18.48
C LEU A 216 -4.09 -2.29 19.53
N LYS A 217 -3.86 -3.43 20.21
CA LYS A 217 -4.69 -3.86 21.33
C LYS A 217 -4.62 -2.85 22.48
N ARG A 218 -3.43 -2.39 22.90
CA ARG A 218 -3.30 -1.36 23.94
C ARG A 218 -4.03 -0.07 23.57
N MET A 219 -3.91 0.37 22.31
CA MET A 219 -4.62 1.55 21.82
C MET A 219 -6.14 1.37 21.89
N LYS A 220 -6.66 0.21 21.47
CA LYS A 220 -8.08 -0.13 21.56
C LYS A 220 -8.58 -0.17 23.01
N ASP A 221 -7.86 -0.85 23.90
CA ASP A 221 -8.20 -0.96 25.32
C ASP A 221 -8.20 0.42 26.00
N ALA A 222 -7.33 1.33 25.57
CA ALA A 222 -7.23 2.71 26.07
C ALA A 222 -8.22 3.70 25.39
N GLY A 223 -9.09 3.23 24.49
CA GLY A 223 -10.06 4.08 23.80
C GLY A 223 -9.45 5.04 22.77
N ILE A 224 -8.24 4.78 22.28
CA ILE A 224 -7.60 5.55 21.22
C ILE A 224 -8.32 5.26 19.88
N PRO A 225 -8.62 6.27 19.04
CA PRO A 225 -9.42 6.11 17.83
C PRO A 225 -8.63 5.49 16.67
N VAL A 226 -8.16 4.25 16.84
CA VAL A 226 -7.57 3.44 15.76
C VAL A 226 -8.66 2.57 15.12
N HIS A 227 -8.82 2.75 13.81
CA HIS A 227 -9.91 2.14 13.04
C HIS A 227 -9.44 1.01 12.12
N GLY A 228 -8.15 0.99 11.77
CA GLY A 228 -7.60 -0.04 10.91
C GLY A 228 -6.09 -0.19 10.98
N VAL A 229 -5.60 -1.22 10.30
CA VAL A 229 -4.18 -1.48 10.05
C VAL A 229 -3.91 -1.58 8.56
N GLY A 230 -2.85 -0.91 8.12
CA GLY A 230 -2.30 -1.02 6.78
C GLY A 230 -1.15 -2.03 6.76
N LEU A 231 -1.27 -3.04 5.90
CA LEU A 231 -0.21 -3.98 5.58
C LEU A 231 0.43 -3.49 4.29
N GLN A 232 1.64 -2.93 4.36
CA GLN A 232 2.31 -2.35 3.17
C GLN A 232 2.43 -3.40 2.06
N ALA A 233 2.78 -4.64 2.40
CA ALA A 233 2.90 -5.75 1.46
C ALA A 233 3.98 -5.54 0.38
N HIS A 234 5.10 -4.93 0.77
CA HIS A 234 6.36 -4.99 0.02
C HIS A 234 6.96 -6.39 0.11
N TRP A 235 6.62 -7.24 -0.84
CA TRP A 235 6.93 -8.66 -0.80
C TRP A 235 7.86 -9.08 -1.94
N SER A 236 8.16 -10.37 -2.05
CA SER A 236 9.01 -10.90 -3.11
C SER A 236 8.43 -12.16 -3.73
N LEU A 237 9.11 -12.65 -4.78
CA LEU A 237 8.81 -13.94 -5.39
C LEU A 237 8.89 -15.12 -4.40
N ARG A 238 9.63 -14.96 -3.29
CA ARG A 238 9.88 -16.05 -2.33
C ARG A 238 9.02 -16.00 -1.09
N GLY A 239 8.45 -14.85 -0.75
CA GLY A 239 7.74 -14.70 0.51
C GLY A 239 6.93 -13.42 0.62
N PRO A 240 5.98 -13.37 1.55
CA PRO A 240 5.60 -14.44 2.49
C PRO A 240 4.81 -15.58 1.86
N SER A 241 4.62 -16.67 2.61
CA SER A 241 3.69 -17.74 2.23
C SER A 241 2.23 -17.28 2.37
N GLN A 242 1.32 -17.94 1.66
CA GLN A 242 -0.12 -17.72 1.81
C GLN A 242 -0.57 -17.78 3.28
N ALA A 243 -0.09 -18.78 4.03
CA ALA A 243 -0.47 -18.96 5.43
C ALA A 243 -0.04 -17.79 6.32
N GLU A 244 1.10 -17.15 6.08
CA GLU A 244 1.51 -15.99 6.87
C GLU A 244 0.71 -14.73 6.52
N ILE A 245 0.28 -14.58 5.26
CA ILE A 245 -0.63 -13.50 4.84
C ILE A 245 -1.99 -13.67 5.54
N GLU A 246 -2.59 -14.87 5.46
CA GLU A 246 -3.88 -15.17 6.09
C GLU A 246 -3.85 -14.93 7.60
N LYS A 247 -2.81 -15.44 8.29
CA LYS A 247 -2.64 -15.22 9.74
C LYS A 247 -2.57 -13.73 10.11
N SER A 248 -1.91 -12.89 9.31
CA SER A 248 -1.86 -11.46 9.58
C SER A 248 -3.21 -10.79 9.44
N ILE A 249 -3.93 -11.09 8.36
CA ILE A 249 -5.27 -10.54 8.13
C ILE A 249 -6.20 -10.92 9.27
N GLU A 250 -6.26 -12.21 9.61
CA GLU A 250 -7.13 -12.74 10.66
C GLU A 250 -6.78 -12.18 12.05
N LEU A 251 -5.49 -12.11 12.39
CA LEU A 251 -5.04 -11.62 13.70
C LEU A 251 -5.39 -10.14 13.90
N PHE A 252 -5.20 -9.30 12.89
CA PHE A 252 -5.56 -7.89 13.04
C PHE A 252 -7.08 -7.67 12.96
N ALA A 253 -7.79 -8.42 12.12
CA ALA A 253 -9.25 -8.38 12.06
C ALA A 253 -9.89 -8.80 13.39
N SER A 254 -9.26 -9.71 14.16
CA SER A 254 -9.76 -10.13 15.47
C SER A 254 -9.80 -9.00 16.53
N LEU A 255 -9.14 -7.86 16.28
CA LEU A 255 -9.28 -6.65 17.09
C LEU A 255 -10.49 -5.77 16.70
N GLY A 256 -11.29 -6.21 15.72
CA GLY A 256 -12.35 -5.42 15.11
C GLY A 256 -11.83 -4.27 14.26
N LEU A 257 -10.59 -4.37 13.77
CA LEU A 257 -9.95 -3.38 12.92
C LEU A 257 -10.21 -3.68 11.45
N LYS A 258 -10.35 -2.64 10.63
CA LYS A 258 -10.31 -2.78 9.17
C LYS A 258 -8.89 -3.14 8.73
N VAL A 259 -8.74 -4.09 7.82
CA VAL A 259 -7.44 -4.39 7.21
C VAL A 259 -7.39 -3.76 5.81
N GLN A 260 -6.27 -3.14 5.44
CA GLN A 260 -6.01 -2.69 4.07
C GLN A 260 -4.62 -3.12 3.62
N ILE A 261 -4.51 -3.55 2.37
CA ILE A 261 -3.22 -3.72 1.71
C ILE A 261 -2.87 -2.37 1.08
N THR A 262 -1.78 -1.74 1.49
CA THR A 262 -1.56 -0.30 1.29
C THR A 262 -0.50 0.04 0.25
N GLU A 263 0.49 -0.82 0.04
CA GLU A 263 1.68 -0.53 -0.77
C GLU A 263 2.15 -1.75 -1.57
N LEU A 264 1.21 -2.53 -2.12
CA LEU A 264 1.50 -3.82 -2.74
C LEU A 264 2.45 -3.69 -3.93
N ASP A 265 3.59 -4.36 -3.82
CA ASP A 265 4.52 -4.63 -4.90
C ASP A 265 5.24 -5.97 -4.62
N VAL A 266 5.74 -6.62 -5.68
CA VAL A 266 6.43 -7.91 -5.55
C VAL A 266 7.79 -7.83 -6.22
N SER A 267 8.83 -7.72 -5.40
CA SER A 267 10.21 -7.71 -5.87
C SER A 267 10.57 -9.03 -6.55
N ILE A 268 11.18 -8.95 -7.75
CA ILE A 268 11.77 -10.11 -8.43
C ILE A 268 13.11 -10.54 -7.83
N PHE A 269 13.62 -9.78 -6.86
CA PHE A 269 14.87 -10.02 -6.15
C PHE A 269 14.63 -10.36 -4.69
N ASP A 270 15.45 -11.26 -4.16
CA ASP A 270 15.55 -11.64 -2.75
C ASP A 270 16.90 -11.28 -2.11
N ASP A 271 17.79 -10.63 -2.88
CA ASP A 271 19.08 -10.16 -2.43
C ASP A 271 19.38 -8.73 -2.92
N ASN A 272 20.52 -8.20 -2.51
CA ASN A 272 21.01 -6.87 -2.90
C ASN A 272 22.11 -6.93 -3.99
N LYS A 273 22.14 -7.99 -4.81
CA LYS A 273 23.14 -8.15 -5.87
C LYS A 273 22.69 -7.47 -7.18
N PRO A 274 23.62 -7.03 -8.04
CA PRO A 274 23.26 -6.58 -9.38
C PRO A 274 22.44 -7.65 -10.13
N ASP A 275 21.48 -7.20 -10.94
CA ASP A 275 20.74 -8.11 -11.79
C ASP A 275 21.56 -8.49 -13.03
N THR A 276 21.68 -9.78 -13.29
CA THR A 276 22.36 -10.33 -14.47
C THR A 276 21.40 -10.97 -15.45
N LEU A 277 20.12 -11.13 -15.09
CA LEU A 277 19.15 -11.92 -15.86
C LEU A 277 18.03 -11.08 -16.47
N GLY A 278 17.70 -9.92 -15.89
CA GLY A 278 16.57 -9.12 -16.35
C GLY A 278 15.22 -9.78 -16.09
N PHE A 279 14.17 -9.32 -16.76
CA PHE A 279 12.82 -9.86 -16.60
C PHE A 279 12.60 -11.06 -17.53
N THR A 280 13.04 -12.25 -17.10
CA THR A 280 12.91 -13.48 -17.89
C THR A 280 11.47 -14.02 -17.89
N PRO A 281 11.08 -14.88 -18.85
CA PRO A 281 9.77 -15.52 -18.86
C PRO A 281 9.45 -16.29 -17.57
N GLU A 282 10.45 -16.88 -16.92
CA GLU A 282 10.30 -17.59 -15.65
C GLU A 282 9.97 -16.61 -14.52
N ARG A 283 10.68 -15.48 -14.42
CA ARG A 283 10.38 -14.43 -13.44
C ARG A 283 8.99 -13.83 -13.67
N GLU A 284 8.59 -13.64 -14.92
CA GLU A 284 7.25 -13.18 -15.26
C GLU A 284 6.18 -14.19 -14.81
N GLN A 285 6.39 -15.48 -15.03
CA GLN A 285 5.46 -16.52 -14.58
C GLN A 285 5.38 -16.59 -13.05
N GLN A 286 6.53 -16.55 -12.36
CA GLN A 286 6.57 -16.52 -10.89
C GLN A 286 5.84 -15.31 -10.33
N LEU A 287 6.03 -14.13 -10.94
CA LEU A 287 5.32 -12.91 -10.55
C LEU A 287 3.80 -13.08 -10.72
N ALA A 288 3.38 -13.67 -11.84
CA ALA A 288 1.97 -13.93 -12.12
C ALA A 288 1.35 -14.91 -11.11
N ASP A 289 2.06 -15.96 -10.74
CA ASP A 289 1.60 -16.95 -9.74
C ASP A 289 1.52 -16.33 -8.33
N ARG A 290 2.47 -15.46 -7.98
CA ARG A 290 2.44 -14.72 -6.70
C ARG A 290 1.22 -13.80 -6.63
N TYR A 291 0.98 -12.99 -7.66
CA TYR A 291 -0.20 -12.12 -7.69
C TYR A 291 -1.50 -12.90 -7.67
N LYS A 292 -1.58 -14.04 -8.38
CA LYS A 292 -2.75 -14.93 -8.31
C LYS A 292 -3.04 -15.36 -6.88
N MET A 293 -2.06 -15.94 -6.19
CA MET A 293 -2.20 -16.42 -4.82
C MET A 293 -2.63 -15.28 -3.87
N MET A 294 -1.97 -14.12 -3.94
CA MET A 294 -2.29 -13.00 -3.06
C MET A 294 -3.73 -12.52 -3.26
N PHE A 295 -4.18 -12.39 -4.50
CA PHE A 295 -5.54 -11.95 -4.78
C PHE A 295 -6.60 -13.01 -4.50
N GLU A 296 -6.28 -14.31 -4.58
CA GLU A 296 -7.13 -15.38 -4.04
C GLU A 296 -7.34 -15.23 -2.53
N VAL A 297 -6.26 -14.98 -1.77
CA VAL A 297 -6.33 -14.67 -0.34
C VAL A 297 -7.15 -13.41 -0.09
N PHE A 298 -6.89 -12.33 -0.84
CA PHE A 298 -7.61 -11.08 -0.61
C PHE A 298 -9.11 -11.22 -0.85
N ARG A 299 -9.52 -11.95 -1.89
CA ARG A 299 -10.94 -12.25 -2.16
C ARG A 299 -11.56 -13.16 -1.10
N LYS A 300 -10.80 -14.14 -0.58
CA LYS A 300 -11.23 -15.00 0.53
C LYS A 300 -11.50 -14.20 1.81
N HIS A 301 -10.71 -13.16 2.07
CA HIS A 301 -10.84 -12.30 3.25
C HIS A 301 -11.55 -10.97 2.98
N LYS A 302 -12.46 -10.92 2.00
CA LYS A 302 -13.13 -9.67 1.59
C LYS A 302 -13.99 -9.00 2.67
N GLN A 303 -14.39 -9.75 3.71
CA GLN A 303 -15.10 -9.20 4.86
C GLN A 303 -14.19 -8.35 5.78
N ASP A 304 -12.88 -8.64 5.78
CA ASP A 304 -11.89 -7.99 6.64
C ASP A 304 -11.07 -6.94 5.86
N ILE A 305 -10.78 -7.24 4.58
CA ILE A 305 -10.01 -6.37 3.69
C ILE A 305 -10.92 -5.32 3.06
N THR A 306 -10.60 -4.05 3.32
CA THR A 306 -11.41 -2.89 2.89
C THR A 306 -10.73 -2.04 1.81
N GLY A 307 -9.60 -2.50 1.26
CA GLY A 307 -8.87 -1.83 0.18
C GLY A 307 -7.56 -2.54 -0.14
N VAL A 308 -7.19 -2.57 -1.43
CA VAL A 308 -5.89 -3.04 -1.92
C VAL A 308 -5.28 -1.97 -2.80
N THR A 309 -4.09 -1.49 -2.48
CA THR A 309 -3.39 -0.40 -3.17
C THR A 309 -2.01 -0.87 -3.64
N PHE A 310 -1.68 -0.61 -4.90
CA PHE A 310 -0.36 -0.90 -5.46
C PHE A 310 0.60 0.27 -5.24
N TRP A 311 1.87 -0.02 -4.94
CA TRP A 311 2.89 1.02 -4.79
C TRP A 311 3.60 1.30 -6.11
N ASN A 312 3.20 2.41 -6.73
CA ASN A 312 3.49 2.84 -8.10
C ASN A 312 2.59 2.20 -9.18
N LEU A 313 2.47 2.91 -10.31
CA LEU A 313 1.46 2.64 -11.35
C LEU A 313 1.86 1.51 -12.31
N SER A 314 3.13 1.46 -12.69
CA SER A 314 3.65 0.54 -13.71
C SER A 314 5.15 0.39 -13.55
N ASP A 315 5.71 -0.64 -14.18
CA ASP A 315 7.15 -0.85 -14.21
C ASP A 315 7.90 0.27 -14.93
N LYS A 316 7.24 1.25 -15.55
CA LYS A 316 7.90 2.46 -16.08
C LYS A 316 8.71 3.17 -14.99
N SER A 317 8.17 3.25 -13.77
CA SER A 317 8.85 3.85 -12.62
C SER A 317 8.35 3.22 -11.32
N THR A 318 9.27 2.62 -10.57
CA THR A 318 9.03 2.14 -9.22
C THR A 318 10.18 2.53 -8.29
N TRP A 319 9.88 2.76 -7.02
CA TRP A 319 10.90 3.01 -5.99
C TRP A 319 11.91 1.86 -5.88
N LEU A 320 11.47 0.63 -6.16
CA LEU A 320 12.30 -0.58 -6.13
C LEU A 320 13.39 -0.62 -7.20
N ASP A 321 13.35 0.29 -8.19
CA ASP A 321 14.44 0.45 -9.16
C ASP A 321 15.68 1.12 -8.53
N ASN A 322 15.50 1.78 -7.38
CA ASN A 322 16.57 2.52 -6.71
C ASN A 322 16.83 2.09 -5.26
N PHE A 323 15.95 1.27 -4.70
CA PHE A 323 16.11 0.70 -3.36
C PHE A 323 15.79 -0.79 -3.39
N PRO A 324 16.57 -1.65 -2.68
CA PRO A 324 17.79 -1.32 -1.95
C PRO A 324 19.04 -1.17 -2.85
N VAL A 325 18.93 -1.48 -4.14
CA VAL A 325 20.04 -1.41 -5.10
C VAL A 325 19.76 -0.34 -6.14
N ARG A 326 20.59 0.71 -6.18
CA ARG A 326 20.42 1.84 -7.09
C ARG A 326 20.57 1.42 -8.56
N GLY A 327 19.57 1.74 -9.38
CA GLY A 327 19.59 1.48 -10.83
C GLY A 327 19.26 0.04 -11.23
N ARG A 328 18.77 -0.81 -10.30
CA ARG A 328 18.43 -2.21 -10.58
C ARG A 328 16.94 -2.35 -10.88
N LYS A 329 16.58 -2.53 -12.16
CA LYS A 329 15.19 -2.63 -12.61
C LYS A 329 14.44 -3.81 -11.98
N ASN A 330 13.30 -3.57 -11.33
CA ASN A 330 12.62 -4.58 -10.51
C ASN A 330 11.40 -5.24 -11.16
N TYR A 331 10.66 -4.54 -12.01
CA TYR A 331 9.43 -5.06 -12.65
C TYR A 331 8.34 -5.60 -11.69
N PRO A 332 7.99 -4.92 -10.58
CA PRO A 332 7.22 -5.53 -9.51
C PRO A 332 5.69 -5.43 -9.67
N LEU A 333 5.20 -4.78 -10.74
CA LEU A 333 3.81 -4.34 -10.86
C LEU A 333 3.03 -5.11 -11.94
N LEU A 334 1.74 -4.76 -12.10
CA LEU A 334 0.84 -5.40 -13.07
C LEU A 334 1.00 -4.89 -14.50
N PHE A 335 1.54 -3.69 -14.68
CA PHE A 335 1.73 -3.05 -15.99
C PHE A 335 3.21 -2.86 -16.27
N ASP A 336 3.63 -3.12 -17.50
CA ASP A 336 5.03 -3.03 -17.91
C ASP A 336 5.51 -1.57 -18.12
N THR A 337 6.74 -1.43 -18.63
CA THR A 337 7.37 -0.13 -18.91
C THR A 337 6.67 0.70 -20.00
N GLN A 338 5.81 0.05 -20.80
CA GLN A 338 5.01 0.63 -21.89
C GLN A 338 3.52 0.73 -21.50
N LEU A 339 3.21 0.59 -20.20
CA LEU A 339 1.85 0.64 -19.65
C LEU A 339 0.93 -0.49 -20.12
N GLN A 340 1.48 -1.58 -20.68
CA GLN A 340 0.70 -2.73 -21.13
C GLN A 340 0.52 -3.74 -20.00
N PRO A 341 -0.62 -4.46 -19.92
CA PRO A 341 -0.85 -5.49 -18.92
C PRO A 341 0.14 -6.66 -19.05
N LYS A 342 0.78 -7.04 -17.93
CA LYS A 342 1.64 -8.23 -17.83
C LYS A 342 0.81 -9.50 -17.57
N LYS A 343 1.43 -10.68 -17.61
CA LYS A 343 0.77 -11.93 -17.15
C LYS A 343 0.20 -11.81 -15.73
N ALA A 344 0.89 -11.09 -14.84
CA ALA A 344 0.41 -10.81 -13.50
C ALA A 344 -0.94 -10.09 -13.46
N TYR A 345 -1.21 -9.16 -14.39
CA TYR A 345 -2.52 -8.52 -14.50
C TYR A 345 -3.62 -9.55 -14.79
N ARG A 346 -3.39 -10.45 -15.76
CA ARG A 346 -4.35 -11.48 -16.17
C ARG A 346 -4.67 -12.44 -15.03
N SER A 347 -3.63 -12.91 -14.33
CA SER A 347 -3.76 -13.72 -13.12
C SER A 347 -4.62 -13.09 -12.01
N VAL A 348 -4.72 -11.76 -11.97
CA VAL A 348 -5.52 -11.03 -10.98
C VAL A 348 -6.96 -10.82 -11.44
N VAL A 349 -7.26 -10.78 -12.73
CA VAL A 349 -8.62 -10.49 -13.23
C VAL A 349 -9.39 -11.73 -13.72
N ASP A 350 -8.70 -12.82 -14.03
CA ASP A 350 -9.29 -14.05 -14.58
C ASP A 350 -9.68 -15.04 -13.45
N PHE A 351 -10.78 -14.75 -12.74
CA PHE A 351 -11.32 -15.62 -11.67
C PHE A 351 -12.84 -15.81 -11.75
#